data_AF-A0A952NGM9-F1
#
_entry.id   AF-A0A952NGM9-F1
#
_cell.length_a   1.000
_cell.length_b   1.000
_cell.length_c   1.000
_cell.angle_alpha   90.00
_cell.angle_beta   90.00
_cell.angle_gamma   90.00
#
_symmetry.space_group_name_H-M   'P 1'
#
loop_
_entity.id
_entity.type
_entity.pdbx_description
1 polymer ?
#
loop_
_entity_poly.entity_id
_entity_poly.type
_entity_poly.pdbx_seq_one_letter_code
_entity_poly.pdbx_strand_id
1 'polypeptide(L)'
;MKKRWMFATGLVFMSAVAFAGNQLGILGFDFVAPSVYGISNAPDQVGLIIYDSSTDSFYGKGAASAGIWQKITNDNAQLVPAGGIIPFGGTVAPAGYLLCDGSAVSRTIYAELFSVIGTNFGSGDGSTTFNLPDLRGRFLRGVDGLAGRDSDAGTRTEMNVGGNTGNQVGSVQLDAFKDHTHNVSINNANGSGPAKYSAPWEPSSSYSTYTTTGASGGGTETRPKNAYVNYLIKI
;
A
#
# COMPACT_ATOMS: atom_id res chain seq x y z
N MET A 1 -28.90 -72.62 11.41
CA MET A 1 -28.37 -71.46 12.18
C MET A 1 -27.17 -70.88 11.42
N LYS A 2 -27.11 -69.55 11.36
CA LYS A 2 -26.14 -68.71 10.64
C LYS A 2 -24.74 -68.80 11.27
N LYS A 3 -23.68 -68.51 10.48
CA LYS A 3 -22.67 -67.47 10.78
C LYS A 3 -21.75 -67.22 9.57
N ARG A 4 -21.82 -65.99 9.02
CA ARG A 4 -20.85 -65.37 8.11
C ARG A 4 -19.66 -64.88 8.93
N TRP A 5 -18.46 -64.89 8.34
CA TRP A 5 -17.38 -63.95 8.69
C TRP A 5 -16.71 -63.44 7.40
N MET A 6 -16.87 -62.14 7.17
CA MET A 6 -16.08 -61.25 6.30
C MET A 6 -14.94 -60.69 7.15
N PHE A 7 -13.74 -60.47 6.57
CA PHE A 7 -12.77 -59.37 6.80
C PHE A 7 -11.52 -59.72 5.95
N ALA A 8 -10.67 -58.85 5.43
CA ALA A 8 -10.64 -57.46 4.97
C ALA A 8 -9.24 -57.33 4.32
N THR A 9 -9.09 -56.50 3.29
CA THR A 9 -7.83 -56.26 2.57
C THR A 9 -6.73 -55.73 3.49
N GLY A 10 -5.59 -56.43 3.56
CA GLY A 10 -4.39 -55.97 4.25
C GLY A 10 -3.58 -55.01 3.39
N LEU A 11 -3.52 -53.74 3.79
CA LEU A 11 -2.59 -52.73 3.30
C LEU A 11 -1.22 -52.98 3.95
N VAL A 12 -0.20 -53.29 3.15
CA VAL A 12 1.19 -53.45 3.65
C VAL A 12 1.84 -52.07 3.72
N PHE A 13 2.15 -51.60 4.93
CA PHE A 13 3.09 -50.50 5.13
C PHE A 13 4.49 -51.08 5.30
N MET A 14 5.41 -50.72 4.41
CA MET A 14 6.84 -50.85 4.66
C MET A 14 7.47 -49.49 4.44
N SER A 15 7.70 -48.75 5.52
CA SER A 15 8.72 -47.70 5.54
C SER A 15 10.07 -48.40 5.75
N ALA A 16 10.79 -48.64 4.66
CA ALA A 16 12.15 -49.17 4.71
C ALA A 16 13.14 -48.01 4.79
N VAL A 17 13.84 -47.90 5.92
CA VAL A 17 15.14 -47.23 5.96
C VAL A 17 16.18 -48.28 5.60
N ALA A 18 16.92 -48.09 4.51
CA ALA A 18 18.02 -48.98 4.13
C ALA A 18 19.30 -48.17 3.91
N PHE A 19 20.40 -48.66 4.50
CA PHE A 19 21.74 -48.15 4.24
C PHE A 19 22.30 -48.82 2.97
N ALA A 20 22.72 -48.01 2.00
CA ALA A 20 23.60 -48.45 0.91
C ALA A 20 24.97 -47.75 1.07
N GLY A 21 25.82 -48.30 1.93
CA GLY A 21 27.16 -47.75 2.20
C GLY A 21 27.17 -46.43 2.98
N ASN A 22 28.23 -45.63 2.78
CA ASN A 22 28.55 -44.42 3.57
C ASN A 22 27.90 -43.12 3.07
N GLN A 23 26.81 -43.18 2.30
CA GLN A 23 26.09 -41.98 1.87
C GLN A 23 24.61 -42.05 2.24
N LEU A 24 24.11 -41.00 2.91
CA LEU A 24 22.68 -40.75 3.07
C LEU A 24 22.13 -40.24 1.73
N GLY A 25 21.56 -41.14 0.93
CA GLY A 25 20.77 -40.76 -0.23
C GLY A 25 19.32 -40.49 0.20
N ILE A 26 18.81 -39.29 -0.06
CA ILE A 26 17.37 -39.03 -0.01
C ILE A 26 16.74 -39.81 -1.17
N LEU A 27 16.03 -40.88 -0.84
CA LEU A 27 15.12 -41.50 -1.81
C LEU A 27 13.96 -40.52 -2.02
N GLY A 28 13.69 -40.23 -3.29
CA GLY A 28 12.68 -39.28 -3.71
C GLY A 28 11.35 -39.48 -2.99
N PHE A 29 10.69 -38.38 -2.67
CA PHE A 29 9.26 -38.37 -2.41
C PHE A 29 8.57 -38.87 -3.69
N ASP A 30 8.31 -40.17 -3.80
CA ASP A 30 7.48 -40.70 -4.87
C ASP A 30 6.03 -40.27 -4.60
N PHE A 31 5.63 -39.19 -5.26
CA PHE A 31 4.24 -38.76 -5.35
C PHE A 31 3.49 -39.79 -6.22
N VAL A 32 2.95 -40.84 -5.61
CA VAL A 32 1.97 -41.68 -6.31
C VAL A 32 0.76 -40.78 -6.55
N ALA A 33 0.46 -40.50 -7.82
CA ALA A 33 -0.78 -39.83 -8.21
C ALA A 33 -1.85 -40.88 -8.58
N PRO A 34 -2.63 -41.43 -7.62
CA PRO A 34 -3.98 -41.86 -7.95
C PRO A 34 -4.80 -40.60 -8.27
N SER A 35 -5.65 -40.74 -9.27
CA SER A 35 -6.38 -39.69 -9.99
C SER A 35 -7.38 -38.85 -9.16
N VAL A 36 -7.26 -38.82 -7.83
CA VAL A 36 -8.09 -37.96 -6.95
C VAL A 36 -7.31 -37.58 -5.67
N TYR A 37 -6.26 -36.76 -5.77
CA TYR A 37 -5.65 -36.12 -4.60
C TYR A 37 -6.11 -34.67 -4.47
N GLY A 38 -6.91 -34.43 -3.43
CA GLY A 38 -7.40 -33.12 -3.00
C GLY A 38 -7.82 -33.21 -1.53
N ILE A 39 -7.95 -32.05 -0.86
CA ILE A 39 -8.27 -31.95 0.58
C ILE A 39 -9.55 -32.73 0.99
N SER A 40 -10.46 -32.97 0.04
CA SER A 40 -11.74 -33.65 0.24
C SER A 40 -11.66 -35.17 0.40
N ASN A 41 -10.56 -35.79 -0.04
CA ASN A 41 -10.36 -37.26 0.02
C ASN A 41 -9.18 -37.66 0.90
N ALA A 42 -8.51 -36.69 1.52
CA ALA A 42 -7.36 -36.94 2.38
C ALA A 42 -7.83 -37.37 3.79
N PRO A 43 -7.11 -38.31 4.45
CA PRO A 43 -7.36 -38.66 5.84
C PRO A 43 -7.36 -37.42 6.74
N ASP A 44 -8.30 -37.35 7.67
CA ASP A 44 -8.33 -36.31 8.70
C ASP A 44 -7.25 -36.58 9.76
N GLN A 45 -6.00 -36.28 9.41
CA GLN A 45 -4.84 -36.51 10.27
C GLN A 45 -3.99 -35.25 10.35
N VAL A 46 -3.78 -34.78 11.58
CA VAL A 46 -2.82 -33.72 11.87
C VAL A 46 -1.39 -34.18 11.54
N GLY A 47 -0.63 -33.31 10.88
CA GLY A 47 0.73 -33.59 10.39
C GLY A 47 0.78 -34.11 8.96
N LEU A 48 -0.37 -34.31 8.30
CA LEU A 48 -0.42 -34.73 6.91
C LEU A 48 -0.17 -33.54 5.96
N ILE A 49 0.70 -33.74 4.98
CA ILE A 49 0.90 -32.85 3.83
C ILE A 49 0.37 -33.56 2.58
N ILE A 50 -0.42 -32.85 1.78
CA ILE A 50 -0.96 -33.32 0.52
C ILE A 50 -0.70 -32.30 -0.58
N TYR A 51 -0.63 -32.74 -1.83
CA TYR A 51 -0.72 -31.86 -2.99
C TYR A 51 -2.12 -31.97 -3.56
N ASP A 52 -2.76 -30.83 -3.78
CA ASP A 52 -4.08 -30.76 -4.40
C ASP A 52 -3.93 -30.31 -5.85
N SER A 53 -4.14 -31.26 -6.77
CA SER A 53 -4.02 -31.03 -8.21
C SER A 53 -5.07 -30.08 -8.78
N SER A 54 -6.19 -29.85 -8.08
CA SER A 54 -7.24 -28.90 -8.53
C SER A 54 -6.84 -27.45 -8.29
N THR A 55 -5.94 -27.21 -7.33
CA THR A 55 -5.44 -25.89 -6.96
C THR A 55 -3.94 -25.74 -7.22
N ASP A 56 -3.30 -26.76 -7.78
CA ASP A 56 -1.86 -26.87 -8.02
C ASP A 56 -1.03 -26.41 -6.81
N SER A 57 -1.35 -26.95 -5.64
CA SER A 57 -0.83 -26.41 -4.36
C SER A 57 -0.64 -27.50 -3.31
N PHE A 58 0.38 -27.34 -2.45
CA PHE A 58 0.53 -28.16 -1.26
C PHE A 58 -0.37 -27.64 -0.12
N TYR A 59 -0.93 -28.55 0.66
CA TYR A 59 -1.72 -28.28 1.86
C TYR A 59 -1.20 -29.11 3.03
N GLY A 60 -1.14 -28.50 4.21
CA GLY A 60 -0.78 -29.15 5.46
C GLY A 60 -1.92 -29.07 6.45
N LYS A 61 -2.11 -30.11 7.25
CA LYS A 61 -3.11 -30.12 8.33
C LYS A 61 -2.40 -29.94 9.67
N GLY A 62 -2.41 -28.72 10.19
CA GLY A 62 -1.74 -28.38 11.45
C GLY A 62 -2.58 -28.67 12.69
N ALA A 63 -1.92 -29.00 13.80
CA ALA A 63 -2.57 -29.08 15.12
C ALA A 63 -3.00 -27.68 15.59
N ALA A 64 -2.17 -26.69 15.29
CA ALA A 64 -2.37 -25.29 15.65
C ALA A 64 -3.55 -24.63 14.92
N SER A 65 -3.98 -25.18 13.78
CA SER A 65 -5.11 -24.70 12.98
C SER A 65 -6.39 -25.49 13.23
N ALA A 66 -6.55 -26.07 14.43
CA ALA A 66 -7.71 -26.90 14.81
C ALA A 66 -7.98 -28.08 13.85
N GLY A 67 -6.93 -28.59 13.20
CA GLY A 67 -7.09 -29.65 12.18
C GLY A 67 -7.70 -29.16 10.87
N ILE A 68 -7.70 -27.86 10.58
CA ILE A 68 -8.13 -27.34 9.28
C ILE A 68 -6.97 -27.48 8.28
N TRP A 69 -7.31 -27.87 7.04
CA TRP A 69 -6.37 -27.85 5.91
C TRP A 69 -5.93 -26.42 5.61
N GLN A 70 -4.62 -26.18 5.63
CA GLN A 70 -4.02 -24.90 5.26
C GLN A 70 -3.16 -25.07 4.03
N LYS A 71 -3.29 -24.18 3.06
CA LYS A 71 -2.38 -24.13 1.93
C LYS A 71 -0.98 -23.83 2.46
N ILE A 72 -0.01 -24.69 2.13
CA ILE A 72 1.40 -24.42 2.40
C ILE A 72 1.87 -23.50 1.31
N THR A 73 1.86 -22.23 1.64
CA THR A 73 2.46 -21.19 0.83
C THR A 73 3.79 -20.80 1.47
N ASN A 74 4.66 -20.18 0.69
CA ASN A 74 5.79 -19.42 1.24
C ASN A 74 5.30 -18.09 1.85
N ASP A 75 4.06 -18.06 2.37
CA ASP A 75 3.50 -16.91 3.01
C ASP A 75 4.07 -16.91 4.44
N ASN A 76 5.27 -16.34 4.54
CA ASN A 76 5.49 -15.39 5.63
C ASN A 76 4.26 -14.50 5.60
N ALA A 77 3.28 -14.72 6.49
CA ALA A 77 2.02 -13.98 6.55
C ALA A 77 2.35 -12.52 6.20
N GLN A 78 1.90 -12.05 5.02
CA GLN A 78 2.49 -10.88 4.38
C GLN A 78 2.51 -9.74 5.40
N LEU A 79 3.71 -9.40 5.91
CA LEU A 79 3.88 -8.41 6.98
C LEU A 79 3.30 -7.05 6.55
N VAL A 80 3.18 -6.85 5.23
CA VAL A 80 2.54 -5.71 4.59
C VAL A 80 1.52 -6.24 3.58
N PRO A 81 0.22 -5.93 3.73
CA PRO A 81 -0.81 -6.33 2.76
C PRO A 81 -0.66 -5.57 1.43
N ALA A 82 -1.21 -6.11 0.34
CA ALA A 82 -1.30 -5.40 -0.94
C ALA A 82 -1.93 -4.01 -0.78
N GLY A 83 -1.38 -3.02 -1.48
CA GLY A 83 -1.74 -1.61 -1.31
C GLY A 83 -1.09 -0.92 -0.10
N GLY A 84 -0.38 -1.66 0.76
CA GLY A 84 0.39 -1.09 1.85
C GLY A 84 1.54 -0.22 1.34
N ILE A 85 1.63 1.00 1.87
CA ILE A 85 2.64 1.99 1.48
C ILE A 85 3.69 2.10 2.58
N ILE A 86 4.97 1.95 2.21
CA ILE A 86 6.10 2.05 3.14
C ILE A 86 7.18 3.00 2.63
N PRO A 87 7.85 3.77 3.51
CA PRO A 87 9.05 4.51 3.14
C PRO A 87 10.21 3.53 2.91
N PHE A 88 11.06 3.84 1.93
CA PHE A 88 12.13 2.98 1.47
C PHE A 88 13.38 3.79 1.10
N GLY A 89 14.51 3.43 1.71
CA GLY A 89 15.79 4.13 1.51
C GLY A 89 16.55 3.73 0.25
N GLY A 90 16.13 2.68 -0.47
CA GLY A 90 16.77 2.23 -1.70
C GLY A 90 16.19 2.92 -2.94
N THR A 91 16.92 2.85 -4.06
CA THR A 91 16.52 3.47 -5.34
C THR A 91 15.71 2.54 -6.24
N VAL A 92 15.84 1.22 -6.06
CA VAL A 92 15.18 0.20 -6.89
C VAL A 92 14.17 -0.56 -6.04
N ALA A 93 12.94 -0.68 -6.53
CA ALA A 93 11.91 -1.45 -5.83
C ALA A 93 12.33 -2.93 -5.72
N PRO A 94 12.28 -3.54 -4.52
CA PRO A 94 12.49 -4.97 -4.36
C PRO A 94 11.34 -5.76 -4.96
N ALA A 95 11.56 -7.06 -5.17
CA ALA A 95 10.50 -7.97 -5.62
C ALA A 95 9.27 -7.91 -4.68
N GLY A 96 8.08 -7.88 -5.27
CA GLY A 96 6.83 -7.75 -4.51
C GLY A 96 6.41 -6.32 -4.19
N TYR A 97 7.12 -5.31 -4.70
CA TYR A 97 6.81 -3.90 -4.52
C TYR A 97 6.95 -3.11 -5.82
N LEU A 98 6.25 -1.98 -5.91
CA LEU A 98 6.41 -0.97 -6.96
C LEU A 98 6.70 0.40 -6.33
N LEU A 99 7.34 1.29 -7.08
CA LEU A 99 7.53 2.68 -6.65
C LEU A 99 6.21 3.45 -6.73
N CYS A 100 5.96 4.34 -5.77
CA CYS A 100 4.85 5.29 -5.83
C CYS A 100 5.24 6.51 -6.69
N ASP A 101 5.32 6.31 -8.00
CA ASP A 101 5.77 7.29 -9.00
C ASP A 101 4.70 7.74 -10.00
N GLY A 102 3.43 7.38 -9.78
CA GLY A 102 2.31 7.74 -10.65
C GLY A 102 2.13 6.88 -11.90
N SER A 103 3.01 5.90 -12.14
CA SER A 103 2.97 5.06 -13.35
C SER A 103 1.63 4.34 -13.53
N ALA A 104 1.19 4.21 -14.78
CA ALA A 104 0.06 3.35 -15.14
C ALA A 104 0.53 1.89 -15.24
N VAL A 105 -0.12 0.98 -14.52
CA VAL A 105 0.24 -0.44 -14.46
C VAL A 105 -0.95 -1.33 -14.80
N SER A 106 -0.69 -2.56 -15.24
CA SER A 106 -1.73 -3.50 -15.72
C SER A 106 -2.63 -3.99 -14.58
N ARG A 107 -3.95 -3.92 -14.79
CA ARG A 107 -4.97 -4.49 -13.90
C ARG A 107 -4.88 -6.01 -13.80
N THR A 108 -4.42 -6.68 -14.86
CA THR A 108 -4.32 -8.14 -14.91
C THR A 108 -3.05 -8.65 -14.23
N ILE A 109 -1.92 -7.98 -14.47
CA ILE A 109 -0.64 -8.38 -13.84
C ILE A 109 -0.68 -8.12 -12.33
N TYR A 110 -1.28 -7.00 -11.90
CA TYR A 110 -1.35 -6.59 -10.50
C TYR A 110 -2.80 -6.63 -9.99
N ALA A 111 -3.47 -7.76 -10.19
CA ALA A 111 -4.90 -7.92 -9.86
C ALA A 111 -5.19 -7.77 -8.36
N GLU A 112 -4.31 -8.27 -7.48
CA GLU A 112 -4.46 -8.14 -6.02
C GLU A 112 -4.39 -6.66 -5.62
N LEU A 113 -3.34 -5.95 -6.03
CA LEU A 113 -3.23 -4.51 -5.83
C LEU A 113 -4.44 -3.73 -6.39
N PHE A 114 -4.87 -4.02 -7.62
CA PHE A 114 -6.02 -3.34 -8.23
C PHE A 114 -7.31 -3.59 -7.45
N SER A 115 -7.50 -4.80 -6.90
CA SER A 115 -8.68 -5.10 -6.08
C SER A 115 -8.77 -4.25 -4.80
N VAL A 116 -7.62 -3.79 -4.29
CA VAL A 116 -7.53 -2.98 -3.07
C VAL A 116 -7.61 -1.48 -3.38
N ILE A 117 -6.83 -0.99 -4.34
CA ILE A 117 -6.73 0.46 -4.58
C ILE A 117 -7.60 0.97 -5.74
N GLY A 118 -8.09 0.08 -6.60
CA GLY A 118 -8.90 0.42 -7.76
C GLY A 118 -8.28 1.55 -8.58
N THR A 119 -9.07 2.60 -8.80
CA THR A 119 -8.65 3.81 -9.52
C THR A 119 -8.46 5.00 -8.57
N ASN A 120 -8.27 4.78 -7.27
CA ASN A 120 -8.18 5.86 -6.27
C ASN A 120 -7.14 6.94 -6.65
N PHE A 121 -6.06 6.54 -7.31
CA PHE A 121 -4.95 7.40 -7.71
C PHE A 121 -4.94 7.74 -9.21
N GLY A 122 -5.95 7.32 -9.97
CA GLY A 122 -6.06 7.55 -11.41
C GLY A 122 -6.57 6.32 -12.16
N SER A 123 -7.31 6.56 -13.24
CA SER A 123 -7.99 5.50 -14.00
C SER A 123 -7.11 4.78 -15.01
N GLY A 124 -5.86 5.20 -15.19
CA GLY A 124 -4.96 4.73 -16.23
C GLY A 124 -5.50 5.11 -17.61
N ASP A 125 -5.59 4.11 -18.49
CA ASP A 125 -6.24 4.17 -19.80
C ASP A 125 -7.77 4.00 -19.73
N GLY A 126 -8.34 3.87 -18.52
CA GLY A 126 -9.77 3.63 -18.31
C GLY A 126 -10.23 2.19 -18.56
N SER A 127 -9.34 1.27 -18.98
CA SER A 127 -9.71 -0.09 -19.35
C SER A 127 -8.77 -1.15 -18.79
N THR A 128 -7.51 -1.16 -19.20
CA THR A 128 -6.55 -2.25 -18.93
C THR A 128 -5.53 -1.90 -17.85
N THR A 129 -5.44 -0.61 -17.49
CA THR A 129 -4.46 -0.09 -16.53
C THR A 129 -5.12 0.73 -15.43
N PHE A 130 -4.36 1.00 -14.38
CA PHE A 130 -4.68 1.92 -13.28
C PHE A 130 -3.40 2.63 -12.84
N ASN A 131 -3.52 3.82 -12.25
CA ASN A 131 -2.34 4.56 -11.79
C ASN A 131 -1.94 4.14 -10.37
N LEU A 132 -0.63 4.05 -10.16
CA LEU A 132 -0.04 4.04 -8.84
C LEU A 132 -0.15 5.44 -8.20
N PRO A 133 -0.03 5.56 -6.86
CA PRO A 133 0.17 6.86 -6.22
C PRO A 133 1.43 7.55 -6.75
N ASP A 134 1.41 8.86 -6.94
CA ASP A 134 2.59 9.70 -7.09
C ASP A 134 2.85 10.46 -5.79
N LEU A 135 3.75 9.93 -4.97
CA LEU A 135 4.07 10.49 -3.65
C LEU A 135 5.34 11.33 -3.63
N ARG A 136 5.96 11.55 -4.79
CA ARG A 136 7.20 12.33 -4.89
C ARG A 136 6.92 13.77 -4.51
N GLY A 137 7.68 14.28 -3.54
CA GLY A 137 7.52 15.65 -3.05
C GLY A 137 6.25 15.90 -2.21
N ARG A 138 5.51 14.86 -1.83
CA ARG A 138 4.26 14.99 -1.05
C ARG A 138 4.42 14.48 0.37
N PHE A 139 3.68 15.11 1.29
CA PHE A 139 3.47 14.59 2.63
C PHE A 139 2.19 13.79 2.70
N LEU A 140 2.24 12.65 3.39
CA LEU A 140 1.05 11.85 3.66
C LEU A 140 0.27 12.43 4.83
N ARG A 141 -1.04 12.53 4.65
CA ARG A 141 -2.02 12.86 5.69
C ARG A 141 -2.96 11.68 5.84
N GLY A 142 -3.41 11.40 7.07
CA GLY A 142 -4.50 10.46 7.30
C GLY A 142 -5.79 10.96 6.67
N VAL A 143 -6.59 10.05 6.09
CA VAL A 143 -7.94 10.38 5.65
C VAL A 143 -8.76 10.85 6.85
N ASP A 144 -9.52 11.94 6.65
CA ASP A 144 -10.40 12.48 7.68
C ASP A 144 -11.54 11.51 8.00
N GLY A 145 -12.14 10.90 6.97
CA GLY A 145 -13.11 9.81 7.17
C GLY A 145 -14.34 10.25 7.98
N LEU A 146 -14.79 11.49 7.78
CA LEU A 146 -15.89 12.15 8.50
C LEU A 146 -15.58 12.52 9.95
N ALA A 147 -14.31 12.51 10.37
CA ALA A 147 -13.91 12.95 11.70
C ALA A 147 -14.01 14.48 11.88
N GLY A 148 -14.15 15.26 10.80
CA GLY A 148 -14.30 16.72 10.86
C GLY A 148 -13.01 17.46 11.26
N ARG A 149 -11.86 16.82 11.08
CA ARG A 149 -10.51 17.36 11.37
C ARG A 149 -9.88 18.04 10.16
N ASP A 150 -10.34 17.70 8.96
CA ASP A 150 -9.94 18.35 7.71
C ASP A 150 -11.10 19.21 7.17
N SER A 151 -11.07 20.52 7.47
CA SER A 151 -12.09 21.48 7.02
C SER A 151 -12.16 21.62 5.51
N ASP A 152 -11.05 21.33 4.83
CA ASP A 152 -10.89 21.57 3.40
C ASP A 152 -11.03 20.26 2.61
N ALA A 153 -11.43 19.17 3.26
CA ALA A 153 -11.49 17.84 2.67
C ALA A 153 -12.31 17.81 1.38
N GLY A 154 -13.39 18.59 1.29
CA GLY A 154 -14.25 18.69 0.10
C GLY A 154 -13.60 19.39 -1.11
N THR A 155 -12.52 20.14 -0.91
CA THR A 155 -11.84 20.91 -1.97
C THR A 155 -10.63 20.19 -2.59
N ARG A 156 -10.30 19.01 -2.05
CA ARG A 156 -9.16 18.19 -2.50
C ARG A 156 -9.40 17.70 -3.94
N THR A 157 -8.36 17.70 -4.75
CA THR A 157 -8.41 17.31 -6.17
C THR A 157 -7.87 15.91 -6.40
N GLU A 158 -7.98 15.41 -7.61
CA GLU A 158 -7.41 14.12 -8.02
C GLU A 158 -5.89 14.21 -8.18
N MET A 159 -5.20 13.11 -7.89
CA MET A 159 -3.75 13.01 -8.05
C MET A 159 -3.34 12.84 -9.53
N ASN A 160 -4.04 11.95 -10.22
CA ASN A 160 -4.00 11.79 -11.67
C ASN A 160 -5.45 11.74 -12.18
N VAL A 161 -5.61 11.94 -13.48
CA VAL A 161 -6.93 11.95 -14.15
C VAL A 161 -7.72 10.67 -13.84
N GLY A 162 -9.00 10.85 -13.49
CA GLY A 162 -9.91 9.77 -13.12
C GLY A 162 -9.65 9.20 -11.72
N GLY A 163 -8.91 9.94 -10.89
CA GLY A 163 -8.64 9.61 -9.50
C GLY A 163 -9.69 10.17 -8.55
N ASN A 164 -9.54 9.86 -7.27
CA ASN A 164 -10.45 10.34 -6.25
C ASN A 164 -10.21 11.82 -5.91
N THR A 165 -11.30 12.56 -5.72
CA THR A 165 -11.32 13.93 -5.20
C THR A 165 -11.97 13.96 -3.81
N GLY A 166 -11.93 15.11 -3.13
CA GLY A 166 -12.65 15.29 -1.89
C GLY A 166 -12.11 14.46 -0.71
N ASN A 167 -12.99 14.11 0.24
CA ASN A 167 -12.64 13.34 1.44
C ASN A 167 -12.52 11.83 1.16
N GLN A 168 -11.64 11.46 0.22
CA GLN A 168 -11.45 10.08 -0.23
C GLN A 168 -9.96 9.75 -0.29
N VAL A 169 -9.61 8.48 -0.09
CA VAL A 169 -8.23 7.99 -0.27
C VAL A 169 -7.79 8.28 -1.71
N GLY A 170 -6.61 8.86 -1.89
CA GLY A 170 -6.04 9.19 -3.19
C GLY A 170 -6.20 10.66 -3.62
N SER A 171 -7.01 11.44 -2.91
CA SER A 171 -7.12 12.88 -3.18
C SER A 171 -5.92 13.67 -2.65
N VAL A 172 -5.59 14.74 -3.37
CA VAL A 172 -4.46 15.63 -3.07
C VAL A 172 -4.93 17.04 -2.74
N GLN A 173 -4.10 17.75 -2.00
CA GLN A 173 -4.28 19.16 -1.69
C GLN A 173 -2.96 19.85 -1.99
N LEU A 174 -3.02 21.04 -2.60
CA LEU A 174 -1.86 21.88 -2.83
C LEU A 174 -1.47 22.63 -1.54
N ASP A 175 -0.36 23.35 -1.58
CA ASP A 175 0.02 24.22 -0.48
C ASP A 175 -1.00 25.35 -0.28
N ALA A 176 -1.24 25.70 0.97
CA ALA A 176 -2.12 26.79 1.35
C ALA A 176 -1.63 27.38 2.68
N PHE A 177 -1.84 28.68 2.85
CA PHE A 177 -1.73 29.35 4.14
C PHE A 177 -3.12 29.67 4.65
N LYS A 178 -3.30 29.56 5.96
CA LYS A 178 -4.53 30.06 6.59
C LYS A 178 -4.59 31.58 6.43
N ASP A 179 -5.74 32.10 6.01
CA ASP A 179 -6.01 33.54 5.96
C ASP A 179 -5.66 34.17 7.32
N HIS A 180 -4.86 35.23 7.27
CA HIS A 180 -4.43 35.96 8.46
C HIS A 180 -4.14 37.43 8.11
N THR A 181 -4.23 38.30 9.11
CA THR A 181 -3.93 39.73 8.99
C THR A 181 -2.84 40.13 9.98
N HIS A 182 -2.09 41.17 9.61
CA HIS A 182 -1.08 41.79 10.47
C HIS A 182 -1.51 43.20 10.84
N ASN A 183 -1.39 43.55 12.11
CA ASN A 183 -1.51 44.93 12.53
C ASN A 183 -0.11 45.56 12.48
N VAL A 184 0.05 46.59 11.65
CA VAL A 184 1.31 47.34 11.56
C VAL A 184 1.12 48.66 12.31
N SER A 185 1.79 48.77 13.46
CA SER A 185 1.90 50.04 14.18
C SER A 185 3.08 50.84 13.63
N ILE A 186 2.77 51.95 12.98
CA ILE A 186 3.74 52.95 12.56
C ILE A 186 3.85 54.03 13.64
N ASN A 187 4.91 53.96 14.44
CA ASN A 187 5.25 55.01 15.38
C ASN A 187 5.75 56.22 14.59
N ASN A 188 4.88 57.21 14.39
CA ASN A 188 5.29 58.48 13.83
C ASN A 188 6.19 59.17 14.87
N ALA A 189 7.51 59.13 14.66
CA ALA A 189 8.41 59.94 15.45
C ALA A 189 8.00 61.41 15.23
N ASN A 190 7.64 62.11 16.30
CA ASN A 190 7.40 63.55 16.30
C ASN A 190 8.69 64.29 15.89
N GLY A 191 8.98 64.30 14.59
CA GLY A 191 9.98 65.15 13.96
C GLY A 191 9.23 66.18 13.14
N SER A 192 9.37 67.46 13.50
CA SER A 192 8.86 68.60 12.74
C SER A 192 9.59 68.70 11.40
N GLY A 193 9.15 67.91 10.42
CA GLY A 193 9.64 67.87 9.05
C GLY A 193 8.80 66.88 8.26
N PRO A 194 8.55 67.09 6.95
CA PRO A 194 7.68 66.21 6.19
C PRO A 194 8.27 64.80 6.22
N ALA A 195 7.58 63.87 6.89
CA ALA A 195 7.98 62.48 6.97
C ALA A 195 8.19 61.97 5.55
N LYS A 196 9.42 61.60 5.19
CA LYS A 196 9.73 60.92 3.93
C LYS A 196 9.34 59.44 3.99
N TYR A 197 8.10 59.19 4.39
CA TYR A 197 7.37 57.97 4.12
C TYR A 197 6.04 58.41 3.54
N SER A 198 6.03 58.59 2.23
CA SER A 198 4.84 58.82 1.45
C SER A 198 3.94 57.58 1.53
N ALA A 199 3.10 57.52 2.56
CA ALA A 199 1.71 57.19 2.30
C ALA A 199 1.14 58.42 1.59
N PRO A 200 0.84 58.37 0.28
CA PRO A 200 0.21 59.50 -0.35
C PRO A 200 -1.14 59.68 0.33
N TRP A 201 -1.37 60.89 0.84
CA TRP A 201 -2.66 61.36 1.29
C TRP A 201 -3.61 61.36 0.07
N GLU A 202 -4.24 60.22 -0.18
CA GLU A 202 -5.37 60.06 -1.07
C GLU A 202 -6.61 59.91 -0.18
N PRO A 203 -7.57 60.86 -0.21
CA PRO A 203 -8.86 60.66 0.42
C PRO A 203 -9.69 59.80 -0.53
N SER A 204 -9.32 58.53 -0.67
CA SER A 204 -10.13 57.55 -1.36
C SER A 204 -9.91 56.18 -0.73
N SER A 205 -10.99 55.42 -0.66
CA SER A 205 -11.15 54.07 -0.10
C SER A 205 -10.27 53.01 -0.75
N SER A 206 -8.95 53.22 -0.75
CA SER A 206 -7.98 52.46 -1.53
C SER A 206 -7.03 51.77 -0.58
N TYR A 207 -7.26 50.47 -0.37
CA TYR A 207 -6.34 49.56 0.32
C TYR A 207 -4.98 49.62 -0.38
N SER A 208 -4.01 50.35 0.18
CA SER A 208 -2.66 50.49 -0.41
C SER A 208 -1.86 49.22 -0.13
N THR A 209 -1.92 48.27 -1.07
CA THR A 209 -1.13 47.03 -1.02
C THR A 209 0.32 47.36 -1.35
N TYR A 210 1.15 47.58 -0.34
CA TYR A 210 2.60 47.69 -0.53
C TYR A 210 3.17 46.29 -0.85
N THR A 211 3.36 45.99 -2.13
CA THR A 211 4.08 44.79 -2.57
C THR A 211 5.57 45.01 -2.32
N THR A 212 6.09 44.50 -1.20
CA THR A 212 7.54 44.43 -1.01
C THR A 212 8.07 43.31 -1.91
N THR A 213 8.50 43.66 -3.13
CA THR A 213 9.29 42.77 -4.01
C THR A 213 10.75 42.69 -3.54
N GLY A 214 10.96 42.60 -2.22
CA GLY A 214 12.24 42.20 -1.68
C GLY A 214 12.47 40.75 -2.09
N ALA A 215 13.59 40.46 -2.77
CA ALA A 215 13.96 39.12 -3.16
C ALA A 215 13.82 38.19 -1.95
N SER A 216 12.79 37.35 -1.96
CA SER A 216 12.51 36.38 -0.91
C SER A 216 13.77 35.55 -0.75
N GLY A 217 14.45 35.65 0.39
CA GLY A 217 15.65 34.83 0.68
C GLY A 217 15.36 33.33 0.83
N GLY A 218 14.28 32.83 0.22
CA GLY A 218 13.76 31.48 0.33
C GLY A 218 13.50 30.84 -1.04
N GLY A 219 13.22 29.53 -1.04
CA GLY A 219 12.93 28.75 -2.24
C GLY A 219 11.49 28.89 -2.75
N THR A 220 11.17 28.17 -3.82
CA THR A 220 9.86 28.17 -4.50
C THR A 220 8.73 27.47 -3.74
N GLU A 221 8.98 26.94 -2.54
CA GLU A 221 8.01 26.19 -1.74
C GLU A 221 8.30 26.37 -0.24
N THR A 222 7.24 26.47 0.56
CA THR A 222 7.32 26.41 2.03
C THR A 222 7.06 24.98 2.48
N ARG A 223 8.04 24.35 3.15
CA ARG A 223 7.91 22.96 3.62
C ARG A 223 8.58 22.71 4.98
N PRO A 224 8.10 21.73 5.77
CA PRO A 224 8.82 21.25 6.95
C PRO A 224 10.21 20.72 6.61
N LYS A 225 11.10 20.62 7.61
CA LYS A 225 12.34 19.84 7.47
C LYS A 225 11.98 18.40 7.08
N ASN A 226 12.56 17.90 5.99
CA ASN A 226 12.28 16.56 5.48
C ASN A 226 13.56 15.84 5.02
N ALA A 227 13.44 14.52 4.86
CA ALA A 227 14.44 13.67 4.24
C ALA A 227 13.79 12.97 3.05
N TYR A 228 14.55 12.80 1.97
CA TYR A 228 14.04 12.25 0.72
C TYR A 228 14.23 10.74 0.67
N VAL A 229 13.12 10.01 0.62
CA VAL A 229 13.09 8.54 0.49
C VAL A 229 12.05 8.18 -0.57
N ASN A 230 12.18 6.98 -1.14
CA ASN A 230 11.13 6.45 -1.99
C ASN A 230 9.95 5.98 -1.15
N TYR A 231 8.76 6.01 -1.73
CA TYR A 231 7.64 5.25 -1.23
C TYR A 231 7.44 4.02 -2.11
N LEU A 232 7.25 2.88 -1.48
CA LEU A 232 6.89 1.62 -2.13
C LEU A 232 5.44 1.29 -1.84
N ILE A 233 4.77 0.66 -2.79
CA ILE A 233 3.47 0.02 -2.63
C ILE A 233 3.60 -1.48 -2.82
N LYS A 234 3.08 -2.26 -1.88
CA LYS A 234 3.04 -3.72 -1.96
C LYS A 234 2.08 -4.15 -3.08
N ILE A 235 2.55 -4.99 -4.00
CA ILE A 235 1.72 -5.61 -5.05
C ILE A 235 0.97 -6.84 -4.55
#